data_AF-A0A7C1YBD9-F1
#
_entry.id   AF-A0A7C1YBD9-F1
#
_cell.length_a   1.000
_cell.length_b   1.000
_cell.length_c   1.000
_cell.angle_alpha   90.00
_cell.angle_beta   90.00
_cell.angle_gamma   90.00
#
_symmetry.space_group_name_H-M   'P 1'
#
loop_
_entity.id
_entity.type
_entity.pdbx_description
1 polymer ?
#
loop_
_entity_poly.entity_id
_entity_poly.type
_entity_poly.pdbx_seq_one_letter_code
_entity_poly.pdbx_strand_id
1 'polypeptide(L)'
;MTDADATVAANTAFTATQLLAQLRDWVISPAFAASHKVASATWVADLINDVLNGTVLPSAVFKPEKLLGREADARCFGPALDYKGHPDAAGTPDSPDGQLPTGDLGLWMEHDPDTGFACAAEELNKRMDAAGWRTNMALMGLAAMLGEMSRAGISVPAAGGSVDVTSTMNAIGLADVTFSEAVISRDTAGNTWSYVMRLTFTDASGNPHEIVIKLDHTAGASSSVYDGLLTYAVQDTFNGGNCPSSGAPTDPKDVTLVGTLKYSSSGTGTVDLVHRSGQYCGHGDYATLAGFQTDGQLDPAVTWDGSRGWADSFSRFGASLDTSTMAGDFYYAWQAGYLDSHSRVLAVHLDGAPTANSETGNGDAWYGYGDAVTQETVSIQGFFCNWAGPGTGGPGKGTLQPYAQWQQLEFDSASGMWVQPTGQADILYAPTNSCTYTVANDGAGFWYDRDLDTTQNETLSDIEVATADLMGKGSYATIEDRIVASGFSKPSY
;
A
#
# COMPACT_ATOMS: atom_id res chain seq x y z
N MET A 1 28.42 59.62 -7.55
CA MET A 1 27.06 59.43 -8.07
C MET A 1 26.98 57.97 -8.50
N THR A 2 26.89 57.11 -7.50
CA THR A 2 27.01 55.64 -7.56
C THR A 2 26.56 55.13 -6.19
N ASP A 3 25.36 54.55 -6.12
CA ASP A 3 24.92 53.55 -5.12
C ASP A 3 23.40 53.40 -5.23
N ALA A 4 22.95 52.47 -6.09
CA ALA A 4 21.58 51.99 -6.11
C ALA A 4 21.42 50.55 -6.66
N ASP A 5 22.51 49.85 -6.98
CA ASP A 5 22.47 48.50 -7.59
C ASP A 5 22.88 47.35 -6.64
N ALA A 6 22.95 47.58 -5.32
CA ALA A 6 23.41 46.57 -4.36
C ALA A 6 22.32 46.01 -3.41
N THR A 7 21.04 46.40 -3.56
CA THR A 7 20.00 46.13 -2.54
C THR A 7 18.86 45.21 -2.98
N VAL A 8 19.05 44.39 -4.02
CA VAL A 8 18.09 43.34 -4.44
C VAL A 8 18.68 41.92 -4.34
N ALA A 9 19.89 41.77 -3.82
CA ALA A 9 20.55 40.47 -3.59
C ALA A 9 20.39 39.92 -2.15
N ALA A 10 19.48 40.48 -1.35
CA ALA A 10 19.38 40.20 0.09
C ALA A 10 18.19 39.32 0.53
N ASN A 11 17.42 38.72 -0.38
CA ASN A 11 16.26 37.88 -0.02
C ASN A 11 16.27 36.45 -0.61
N THR A 12 17.39 35.98 -1.15
CA THR A 12 17.52 34.62 -1.72
C THR A 12 18.48 33.71 -0.96
N ALA A 13 18.91 34.10 0.25
CA ALA A 13 19.65 33.22 1.15
C ALA A 13 18.74 32.77 2.30
N PHE A 14 17.81 31.85 2.01
CA PHE A 14 17.30 30.97 3.04
C PHE A 14 18.48 30.07 3.44
N THR A 15 19.18 30.45 4.51
CA THR A 15 20.44 29.82 4.87
C THR A 15 20.21 28.35 5.23
N ALA A 16 20.81 27.45 4.44
CA ALA A 16 20.89 26.00 4.68
C ALA A 16 21.31 25.64 6.13
N THR A 17 21.94 26.57 6.84
CA THR A 17 22.32 26.49 8.25
C THR A 17 21.15 26.44 9.24
N GLN A 18 19.94 26.89 8.88
CA GLN A 18 18.74 26.77 9.73
C GLN A 18 17.95 25.48 9.47
N LEU A 19 18.11 24.84 8.31
CA LEU A 19 17.57 23.52 8.00
C LEU A 19 18.44 22.38 8.59
N LEU A 20 19.75 22.62 8.67
CA LEU A 20 20.73 21.75 9.34
C LEU A 20 20.53 21.60 10.87
N ALA A 21 19.67 22.41 11.50
CA ALA A 21 19.40 22.33 12.94
C ALA A 21 18.22 21.41 13.30
N GLN A 22 17.47 20.89 12.32
CA GLN A 22 16.37 19.94 12.54
C GLN A 22 16.65 18.52 11.99
N LEU A 23 17.82 18.28 11.40
CA LEU A 23 18.13 17.03 10.68
C LEU A 23 19.48 16.38 11.10
N ARG A 24 19.87 16.52 12.37
CA ARG A 24 21.07 15.86 12.93
C ARG A 24 20.70 14.52 13.60
N ASP A 25 20.84 13.38 12.91
CA ASP A 25 22.10 12.63 12.95
C ASP A 25 22.10 11.27 12.16
N TRP A 26 22.89 11.19 11.05
CA TRP A 26 23.79 10.09 10.54
C TRP A 26 23.21 8.67 10.21
N VAL A 27 23.55 7.87 9.15
CA VAL A 27 24.53 7.79 8.02
C VAL A 27 24.11 6.67 7.01
N ILE A 28 24.52 6.71 5.72
CA ILE A 28 24.39 5.61 4.72
C ILE A 28 25.69 4.81 4.53
N SER A 29 25.61 3.47 4.54
CA SER A 29 26.50 2.51 3.83
C SER A 29 25.81 1.13 3.68
N PRO A 30 26.05 0.33 2.62
CA PRO A 30 25.32 -0.93 2.35
C PRO A 30 25.62 -2.09 3.31
N ALA A 31 26.56 -1.91 4.25
CA ALA A 31 26.81 -2.86 5.34
C ALA A 31 25.96 -2.56 6.61
N PHE A 32 25.11 -1.52 6.58
CA PHE A 32 24.41 -0.95 7.74
C PHE A 32 22.89 -1.23 7.78
N ALA A 33 22.36 -2.10 6.92
CA ALA A 33 20.94 -2.47 6.91
C ALA A 33 20.47 -3.21 8.19
N ALA A 34 21.39 -3.56 9.10
CA ALA A 34 21.08 -4.31 10.31
C ALA A 34 20.82 -3.43 11.57
N SER A 35 20.78 -2.10 11.48
CA SER A 35 20.76 -1.26 12.71
C SER A 35 19.92 0.02 12.72
N HIS A 36 19.06 0.29 11.73
CA HIS A 36 18.16 1.45 11.81
C HIS A 36 16.72 1.04 12.16
N LYS A 37 16.31 1.42 13.37
CA LYS A 37 14.95 1.38 13.92
C LYS A 37 14.10 2.57 13.43
N VAL A 38 14.24 2.97 12.15
CA VAL A 38 13.58 4.18 11.61
C VAL A 38 12.62 3.78 10.50
N ALA A 39 11.44 4.40 10.47
CA ALA A 39 10.42 4.13 9.47
C ALA A 39 10.90 4.44 8.05
N SER A 40 10.52 3.60 7.07
CA SER A 40 10.87 3.76 5.65
C SER A 40 10.46 5.13 5.08
N ALA A 41 9.30 5.65 5.49
CA ALA A 41 8.82 6.96 5.05
C ALA A 41 9.78 8.11 5.43
N THR A 42 10.35 8.07 6.64
CA THR A 42 11.35 9.05 7.11
C THR A 42 12.61 8.98 6.24
N TRP A 43 13.10 7.77 5.98
CA TRP A 43 14.30 7.57 5.15
C TRP A 43 14.11 8.09 3.71
N VAL A 44 12.95 7.85 3.09
CA VAL A 44 12.66 8.36 1.74
C VAL A 44 12.57 9.87 1.72
N ALA A 45 11.97 10.49 2.73
CA ALA A 45 11.89 11.94 2.84
C ALA A 45 13.28 12.59 2.90
N ASP A 46 14.20 12.00 3.67
CA ASP A 46 15.59 12.45 3.74
C ASP A 46 16.30 12.33 2.38
N LEU A 47 16.09 11.22 1.68
CA LEU A 47 16.69 11.01 0.37
C LEU A 47 16.19 12.01 -0.68
N ILE A 48 14.89 12.34 -0.65
CA ILE A 48 14.31 13.39 -1.47
C ILE A 48 14.96 14.75 -1.16
N ASN A 49 15.14 15.06 0.13
CA ASN A 49 15.82 16.30 0.54
C ASN A 49 17.27 16.35 0.06
N ASP A 50 17.98 15.23 0.09
CA ASP A 50 19.36 15.15 -0.41
C ASP A 50 19.46 15.37 -1.93
N VAL A 51 18.48 14.90 -2.70
CA VAL A 51 18.38 15.19 -4.14
C VAL A 51 18.08 16.66 -4.38
N LEU A 52 17.11 17.23 -3.66
CA LEU A 52 16.74 18.64 -3.78
C LEU A 52 17.91 19.58 -3.44
N ASN A 53 18.72 19.20 -2.45
CA ASN A 53 19.92 19.94 -2.05
C ASN A 53 21.14 19.66 -2.95
N GLY A 54 21.03 18.75 -3.92
CA GLY A 54 22.11 18.37 -4.82
C GLY A 54 23.24 17.58 -4.16
N THR A 55 23.02 17.08 -2.94
CA THR A 55 23.96 16.24 -2.18
C THR A 55 24.04 14.84 -2.79
N VAL A 56 22.92 14.34 -3.31
CA VAL A 56 22.82 13.07 -4.00
C VAL A 56 22.36 13.28 -5.44
N LEU A 57 23.01 12.60 -6.39
CA LEU A 57 22.64 12.66 -7.80
C LEU A 57 21.40 11.80 -8.07
N PRO A 58 20.44 12.25 -8.90
CA PRO A 58 19.27 11.45 -9.28
C PRO A 58 19.62 10.05 -9.78
N SER A 59 20.71 9.89 -10.53
CA SER A 59 21.15 8.59 -11.06
C SER A 59 21.53 7.55 -10.00
N ALA A 60 21.82 7.99 -8.77
CA ALA A 60 22.10 7.08 -7.67
C ALA A 60 20.82 6.48 -7.07
N VAL A 61 19.70 7.22 -7.12
CA VAL A 61 18.52 6.97 -6.27
C VAL A 61 17.22 6.75 -7.03
N PHE A 62 17.08 7.30 -8.24
CA PHE A 62 15.94 7.03 -9.09
C PHE A 62 16.09 5.65 -9.72
N LYS A 63 15.21 4.74 -9.34
CA LYS A 63 15.19 3.33 -9.73
C LYS A 63 13.87 3.04 -10.46
N PRO A 64 13.79 3.31 -11.78
CA PRO A 64 12.54 3.16 -12.54
C PRO A 64 11.94 1.75 -12.48
N GLU A 65 12.77 0.72 -12.30
CA GLU A 65 12.33 -0.66 -12.11
C GLU A 65 11.39 -0.84 -10.91
N LYS A 66 11.50 0.02 -9.89
CA LYS A 66 10.61 0.00 -8.72
C LYS A 66 9.19 0.47 -9.04
N LEU A 67 8.97 1.20 -10.14
CA LEU A 67 7.63 1.57 -10.60
C LEU A 67 6.84 0.37 -11.13
N LEU A 68 7.54 -0.70 -11.54
CA LEU A 68 6.95 -1.96 -12.02
C LEU A 68 6.66 -2.96 -10.90
N GLY A 69 6.98 -2.62 -9.65
CA GLY A 69 6.76 -3.52 -8.51
C GLY A 69 5.29 -3.94 -8.39
N ARG A 70 5.06 -5.17 -7.93
CA ARG A 70 3.73 -5.73 -7.71
C ARG A 70 3.52 -6.01 -6.23
N GLU A 71 2.26 -5.95 -5.80
CA GLU A 71 1.87 -6.30 -4.44
C GLU A 71 2.11 -7.79 -4.21
N ALA A 72 2.43 -8.15 -2.98
CA ALA A 72 2.60 -9.53 -2.54
C ALA A 72 1.97 -9.69 -1.16
N ASP A 73 1.77 -10.94 -0.77
CA ASP A 73 1.25 -11.32 0.53
C ASP A 73 2.45 -11.65 1.42
N ALA A 74 2.35 -11.37 2.72
CA ALA A 74 3.27 -11.90 3.71
C ALA A 74 3.17 -13.43 3.74
N ARG A 75 4.26 -14.12 4.06
CA ARG A 75 4.24 -15.60 4.05
C ARG A 75 3.38 -16.16 5.18
N CYS A 76 3.21 -15.39 6.23
CA CYS A 76 2.29 -15.69 7.30
C CYS A 76 0.83 -15.37 7.00
N PHE A 77 0.47 -14.77 5.85
CA PHE A 77 -0.90 -14.36 5.55
C PHE A 77 -1.49 -15.12 4.36
N GLY A 78 -2.71 -15.61 4.56
CA GLY A 78 -3.58 -16.21 3.56
C GLY A 78 -2.89 -17.19 2.61
N PRO A 79 -2.02 -18.11 3.04
CA PRO A 79 -1.40 -19.06 2.10
C PRO A 79 -2.44 -20.00 1.49
N ALA A 80 -2.03 -20.70 0.44
CA ALA A 80 -2.82 -21.83 -0.04
C ALA A 80 -2.85 -22.92 1.04
N LEU A 81 -4.03 -23.49 1.31
CA LEU A 81 -4.23 -24.41 2.44
C LEU A 81 -4.70 -25.77 1.93
N ASP A 82 -3.83 -26.78 2.06
CA ASP A 82 -4.20 -28.16 1.75
C ASP A 82 -5.17 -28.71 2.81
N TYR A 83 -6.16 -29.48 2.36
CA TYR A 83 -7.13 -30.12 3.24
C TYR A 83 -7.55 -31.50 2.75
N LYS A 84 -8.03 -32.33 3.69
CA LYS A 84 -8.60 -33.66 3.42
C LYS A 84 -9.83 -33.89 4.29
N GLY A 85 -10.83 -34.60 3.76
CA GLY A 85 -12.05 -34.93 4.49
C GLY A 85 -12.83 -33.69 4.96
N HIS A 86 -12.92 -32.65 4.13
CA HIS A 86 -13.57 -31.40 4.52
C HIS A 86 -15.04 -31.62 4.93
N PRO A 87 -15.46 -31.21 6.15
CA PRO A 87 -16.79 -31.52 6.66
C PRO A 87 -17.89 -30.90 5.80
N ASP A 88 -17.67 -29.69 5.29
CA ASP A 88 -18.64 -29.00 4.42
C ASP A 88 -18.73 -29.57 2.99
N ALA A 89 -17.90 -30.55 2.62
CA ALA A 89 -18.06 -31.26 1.35
C ALA A 89 -19.20 -32.28 1.41
N ALA A 90 -19.58 -32.74 2.62
CA ALA A 90 -20.58 -33.77 2.80
C ALA A 90 -21.95 -33.36 2.23
N GLY A 91 -22.48 -34.18 1.31
CA GLY A 91 -23.77 -33.92 0.66
C GLY A 91 -23.74 -32.84 -0.44
N THR A 92 -22.55 -32.40 -0.84
CA THR A 92 -22.32 -31.44 -1.92
C THR A 92 -21.62 -32.13 -3.11
N PRO A 93 -21.57 -31.52 -4.30
CA PRO A 93 -20.77 -32.04 -5.40
C PRO A 93 -19.26 -31.73 -5.26
N ASP A 94 -18.86 -31.00 -4.21
CA ASP A 94 -17.48 -30.55 -4.02
C ASP A 94 -16.58 -31.68 -3.55
N SER A 95 -15.28 -31.58 -3.86
CA SER A 95 -14.30 -32.57 -3.44
C SER A 95 -14.03 -32.46 -1.93
N PRO A 96 -14.03 -33.57 -1.18
CA PRO A 96 -13.68 -33.57 0.24
C PRO A 96 -12.18 -33.32 0.47
N ASP A 97 -11.36 -33.47 -0.56
CA ASP A 97 -9.91 -33.21 -0.50
C ASP A 97 -9.54 -32.15 -1.54
N GLY A 98 -8.59 -31.28 -1.23
CA GLY A 98 -8.19 -30.21 -2.14
C GLY A 98 -7.24 -29.21 -1.51
N GLN A 99 -7.17 -28.04 -2.13
CA GLN A 99 -6.40 -26.89 -1.68
C GLN A 99 -7.28 -25.65 -1.76
N LEU A 100 -7.34 -24.88 -0.68
CA LEU A 100 -7.99 -23.58 -0.65
C LEU A 100 -7.01 -22.53 -1.21
N PRO A 101 -7.46 -21.62 -2.09
CA PRO A 101 -6.55 -20.65 -2.71
C PRO A 101 -5.96 -19.65 -1.73
N THR A 102 -4.81 -19.07 -2.10
CA THR A 102 -4.18 -17.96 -1.39
C THR A 102 -5.12 -16.75 -1.28
N GLY A 103 -5.10 -16.06 -0.14
CA GLY A 103 -5.87 -14.87 0.18
C GLY A 103 -7.34 -15.12 0.52
N ASP A 104 -7.90 -16.28 0.20
CA ASP A 104 -9.34 -16.53 0.39
C ASP A 104 -9.74 -16.75 1.84
N LEU A 105 -8.84 -17.24 2.67
CA LEU A 105 -9.09 -17.51 4.07
C LEU A 105 -8.70 -16.35 4.99
N GLY A 106 -7.79 -15.49 4.55
CA GLY A 106 -7.17 -14.48 5.41
C GLY A 106 -6.55 -15.05 6.69
N LEU A 107 -6.22 -16.34 6.68
CA LEU A 107 -5.55 -17.03 7.79
C LEU A 107 -4.21 -16.33 8.02
N TRP A 108 -3.92 -15.89 9.24
CA TRP A 108 -2.55 -15.47 9.53
C TRP A 108 -1.95 -16.09 10.78
N MET A 109 -0.64 -16.34 10.72
CA MET A 109 0.14 -16.78 11.88
C MET A 109 0.39 -15.61 12.83
N GLU A 110 0.84 -15.90 14.06
CA GLU A 110 1.27 -14.84 15.01
C GLU A 110 2.44 -14.03 14.43
N HIS A 111 3.37 -14.71 13.73
CA HIS A 111 4.58 -14.10 13.19
C HIS A 111 4.85 -14.53 11.75
N ASP A 112 5.51 -13.67 10.99
CA ASP A 112 6.13 -14.04 9.73
C ASP A 112 7.35 -14.94 9.96
N PRO A 113 7.43 -16.13 9.33
CA PRO A 113 8.50 -17.09 9.58
C PRO A 113 9.86 -16.63 9.04
N ASP A 114 9.89 -15.72 8.06
CA ASP A 114 11.12 -15.23 7.46
C ASP A 114 11.64 -13.97 8.16
N THR A 115 10.74 -13.06 8.56
CA THR A 115 11.12 -11.75 9.10
C THR A 115 10.96 -11.65 10.62
N GLY A 116 10.09 -12.45 11.24
CA GLY A 116 9.78 -12.39 12.67
C GLY A 116 8.83 -11.26 13.09
N PHE A 117 8.35 -10.44 12.14
CA PHE A 117 7.33 -9.43 12.42
C PHE A 117 6.01 -10.07 12.82
N ALA A 118 5.19 -9.36 13.60
CA ALA A 118 3.78 -9.67 13.73
C ALA A 118 3.15 -9.76 12.34
N CYS A 119 2.35 -10.80 12.08
CA CYS A 119 1.92 -11.04 10.71
C CYS A 119 1.08 -9.90 10.13
N ALA A 120 0.21 -9.29 10.94
CA ALA A 120 -0.60 -8.18 10.47
C ALA A 120 0.23 -6.95 10.04
N ALA A 121 1.35 -6.69 10.73
CA ALA A 121 2.28 -5.63 10.36
C ALA A 121 3.03 -5.96 9.06
N GLU A 122 3.49 -7.21 8.91
CA GLU A 122 4.18 -7.65 7.70
C GLU A 122 3.25 -7.67 6.48
N GLU A 123 2.01 -8.13 6.65
CA GLU A 123 1.01 -8.14 5.58
C GLU A 123 0.69 -6.71 5.10
N LEU A 124 0.48 -5.77 6.02
CA LEU A 124 0.28 -4.37 5.62
C LEU A 124 1.50 -3.81 4.85
N ASN A 125 2.73 -4.11 5.32
CA ASN A 125 3.94 -3.71 4.61
C ASN A 125 4.01 -4.29 3.20
N LYS A 126 3.78 -5.60 3.06
CA LYS A 126 3.82 -6.33 1.78
C LYS A 126 2.75 -5.86 0.79
N ARG A 127 1.55 -5.55 1.29
CA ARG A 127 0.47 -4.95 0.49
C ARG A 127 0.81 -3.53 0.04
N MET A 128 1.49 -2.76 0.88
CA MET A 128 1.86 -1.37 0.58
C MET A 128 3.19 -1.21 -0.17
N ASP A 129 4.01 -2.26 -0.31
CA ASP A 129 5.32 -2.19 -0.95
C ASP A 129 5.25 -1.60 -2.36
N ALA A 130 4.35 -2.09 -3.21
CA ALA A 130 4.22 -1.61 -4.58
C ALA A 130 3.71 -0.17 -4.66
N ALA A 131 2.71 0.18 -3.85
CA ALA A 131 2.17 1.54 -3.75
C ALA A 131 3.25 2.52 -3.23
N GLY A 132 3.99 2.11 -2.21
CA GLY A 132 5.11 2.83 -1.62
C GLY A 132 6.23 3.04 -2.64
N TRP A 133 6.70 1.99 -3.30
CA TRP A 133 7.74 2.10 -4.33
C TRP A 133 7.34 3.05 -5.47
N ARG A 134 6.10 2.94 -5.99
CA ARG A 134 5.63 3.82 -7.06
C ARG A 134 5.56 5.27 -6.62
N THR A 135 5.00 5.52 -5.44
CA THR A 135 4.92 6.87 -4.86
C THR A 135 6.32 7.44 -4.61
N ASN A 136 7.20 6.68 -3.99
CA ASN A 136 8.54 7.12 -3.63
C ASN A 136 9.38 7.41 -4.89
N MET A 137 9.32 6.55 -5.90
CA MET A 137 10.02 6.81 -7.17
C MET A 137 9.42 7.97 -7.94
N ALA A 138 8.09 8.13 -7.91
CA ALA A 138 7.45 9.28 -8.51
C ALA A 138 7.96 10.58 -7.87
N LEU A 139 7.91 10.69 -6.54
CA LEU A 139 8.43 11.85 -5.80
C LEU A 139 9.94 12.06 -6.03
N MET A 140 10.73 10.99 -6.10
CA MET A 140 12.17 11.06 -6.42
C MET A 140 12.42 11.63 -7.81
N GLY A 141 11.63 11.23 -8.81
CA GLY A 141 11.71 11.77 -10.17
C GLY A 141 11.35 13.24 -10.23
N LEU A 142 10.32 13.67 -9.48
CA LEU A 142 9.94 15.07 -9.37
C LEU A 142 11.01 15.91 -8.63
N ALA A 143 11.61 15.35 -7.58
CA ALA A 143 12.75 15.96 -6.88
C ALA A 143 13.96 16.11 -7.81
N ALA A 144 14.22 15.13 -8.66
CA ALA A 144 15.28 15.20 -9.66
C ALA A 144 15.04 16.34 -10.67
N MET A 145 13.80 16.59 -11.10
CA MET A 145 13.48 17.74 -11.95
C MET A 145 13.90 19.06 -11.30
N LEU A 146 13.54 19.28 -10.03
CA LEU A 146 13.91 20.48 -9.29
C LEU A 146 15.41 20.58 -9.02
N GLY A 147 16.05 19.47 -8.65
CA GLY A 147 17.48 19.40 -8.41
C GLY A 147 18.29 19.74 -9.67
N GLU A 148 17.94 19.16 -10.81
CA GLU A 148 18.65 19.42 -12.07
C GLU A 148 18.35 20.81 -12.64
N MET A 149 17.14 21.35 -12.45
CA MET A 149 16.86 22.76 -12.74
C MET A 149 17.81 23.69 -11.98
N SER A 150 17.94 23.49 -10.68
CA SER A 150 18.82 24.28 -9.83
C SER A 150 20.28 24.19 -10.32
N ARG A 151 20.76 22.98 -10.64
CA ARG A 151 22.12 22.75 -11.17
C ARG A 151 22.35 23.41 -12.54
N ALA A 152 21.33 23.42 -13.39
CA ALA A 152 21.37 24.08 -14.70
C ALA A 152 21.17 25.61 -14.61
N GLY A 153 20.93 26.17 -13.41
CA GLY A 153 20.64 27.59 -13.23
C GLY A 153 19.27 28.02 -13.79
N ILE A 154 18.36 27.06 -13.96
CA ILE A 154 17.00 27.28 -14.45
C ILE A 154 16.12 27.67 -13.26
N SER A 155 15.49 28.85 -13.35
CA SER A 155 14.55 29.30 -12.32
C SER A 155 13.22 28.55 -12.40
N VAL A 156 12.58 28.35 -11.25
CA VAL A 156 11.20 27.84 -11.18
C VAL A 156 10.21 28.81 -11.87
N PRO A 157 9.09 28.32 -12.44
CA PRO A 157 8.12 29.18 -13.10
C PRO A 157 7.52 30.25 -12.18
N ALA A 158 7.33 31.44 -12.73
CA ALA A 158 6.50 32.48 -12.11
C ALA A 158 5.01 32.06 -12.13
N ALA A 159 4.16 32.75 -11.35
CA ALA A 159 2.72 32.49 -11.35
C ALA A 159 2.12 32.61 -12.77
N GLY A 160 1.33 31.60 -13.17
CA GLY A 160 0.78 31.44 -14.52
C GLY A 160 1.77 30.95 -15.58
N GLY A 161 3.02 30.70 -15.21
CA GLY A 161 4.08 30.25 -16.12
C GLY A 161 4.34 28.74 -16.06
N SER A 162 5.12 28.26 -17.03
CA SER A 162 5.66 26.90 -17.07
C SER A 162 7.11 26.89 -17.55
N VAL A 163 7.83 25.82 -17.20
CA VAL A 163 9.19 25.53 -17.65
C VAL A 163 9.27 24.07 -18.05
N ASP A 164 9.78 23.81 -19.25
CA ASP A 164 10.09 22.47 -19.76
C ASP A 164 11.58 22.16 -19.50
N VAL A 165 11.82 21.05 -18.81
CA VAL A 165 13.14 20.58 -18.38
C VAL A 165 13.46 19.20 -18.95
N THR A 166 12.72 18.74 -19.96
CA THR A 166 12.86 17.41 -20.59
C THR A 166 14.30 17.17 -21.09
N SER A 167 14.92 18.17 -21.73
CA SER A 167 16.31 18.07 -22.18
C SER A 167 17.30 18.00 -21.02
N THR A 168 17.01 18.68 -19.92
CA THR A 168 17.84 18.68 -18.71
C THR A 168 17.77 17.31 -18.03
N MET A 169 16.56 16.73 -17.92
CA MET A 169 16.36 15.38 -17.39
C MET A 169 17.04 14.31 -18.24
N ASN A 170 16.95 14.39 -19.57
CA ASN A 170 17.67 13.46 -20.45
C ASN A 170 19.20 13.60 -20.36
N ALA A 171 19.71 14.80 -20.02
CA ALA A 171 21.15 15.02 -19.83
C ALA A 171 21.72 14.32 -18.59
N ILE A 172 20.88 13.87 -17.65
CA ILE A 172 21.31 13.02 -16.51
C ILE A 172 21.92 11.71 -17.02
N GLY A 173 21.45 11.21 -18.17
CA GLY A 173 21.95 9.97 -18.77
C GLY A 173 21.59 8.72 -17.97
N LEU A 174 20.36 8.66 -17.44
CA LEU A 174 19.84 7.46 -16.79
C LEU A 174 19.79 6.31 -17.79
N ALA A 175 20.33 5.16 -17.39
CA ALA A 175 20.30 3.96 -18.22
C ALA A 175 18.84 3.53 -18.50
N ASP A 176 18.57 3.14 -19.74
CA ASP A 176 17.29 2.57 -20.19
C ASP A 176 16.05 3.45 -19.95
N VAL A 177 16.26 4.74 -19.66
CA VAL A 177 15.21 5.74 -19.44
C VAL A 177 15.32 6.83 -20.49
N THR A 178 14.18 7.17 -21.10
CA THR A 178 14.06 8.35 -21.97
C THR A 178 12.88 9.19 -21.49
N PHE A 179 13.12 10.45 -21.17
CA PHE A 179 12.05 11.39 -20.83
C PHE A 179 11.47 11.99 -22.10
N SER A 180 10.15 11.85 -22.27
CA SER A 180 9.39 12.46 -23.36
C SER A 180 8.72 13.77 -22.93
N GLU A 181 8.50 13.96 -21.63
CA GLU A 181 7.97 15.20 -21.04
C GLU A 181 8.50 15.35 -19.60
N ALA A 182 8.94 16.55 -19.24
CA ALA A 182 9.23 16.94 -17.86
C ALA A 182 8.94 18.44 -17.73
N VAL A 183 7.75 18.78 -17.24
CA VAL A 183 7.24 20.16 -17.17
C VAL A 183 6.85 20.51 -15.75
N ILE A 184 7.27 21.69 -15.31
CA ILE A 184 6.81 22.31 -14.06
C ILE A 184 6.00 23.55 -14.43
N SER A 185 4.82 23.70 -13.86
CA SER A 185 4.01 24.90 -13.99
C SER A 185 3.51 25.40 -12.65
N ARG A 186 3.10 26.66 -12.62
CA ARG A 186 2.52 27.29 -11.45
C ARG A 186 1.25 28.00 -11.85
N ASP A 187 0.20 27.82 -11.08
CA ASP A 187 -1.10 28.41 -11.36
C ASP A 187 -1.05 29.96 -11.32
N THR A 188 -2.09 30.61 -11.82
CA THR A 188 -2.15 32.08 -11.88
C THR A 188 -2.23 32.76 -10.52
N ALA A 189 -2.78 32.09 -9.50
CA ALA A 189 -2.78 32.62 -8.13
C ALA A 189 -1.41 32.46 -7.46
N GLY A 190 -0.56 31.56 -7.97
CA GLY A 190 0.79 31.33 -7.49
C GLY A 190 0.85 30.38 -6.29
N ASN A 191 -0.18 29.61 -5.98
CA ASN A 191 -0.21 28.73 -4.81
C ASN A 191 -0.08 27.26 -5.17
N THR A 192 -0.49 26.87 -6.39
CA THR A 192 -0.46 25.47 -6.83
C THR A 192 0.63 25.27 -7.87
N TRP A 193 1.48 24.30 -7.60
CA TRP A 193 2.52 23.79 -8.48
C TRP A 193 2.05 22.50 -9.13
N SER A 194 2.20 22.40 -10.44
CA SER A 194 1.92 21.18 -11.18
C SER A 194 3.21 20.66 -11.80
N TYR A 195 3.48 19.38 -11.59
CA TYR A 195 4.63 18.67 -12.14
C TYR A 195 4.10 17.55 -13.02
N VAL A 196 4.58 17.47 -14.26
CA VAL A 196 4.22 16.41 -15.20
C VAL A 196 5.51 15.79 -15.73
N MET A 197 5.61 14.48 -15.62
CA MET A 197 6.73 13.71 -16.13
C MET A 197 6.21 12.51 -16.92
N ARG A 198 6.71 12.35 -18.15
CA ARG A 198 6.50 11.16 -18.98
C ARG A 198 7.84 10.58 -19.37
N LEU A 199 7.98 9.29 -19.20
CA LEU A 199 9.19 8.57 -19.54
C LEU A 199 8.88 7.17 -20.04
N THR A 200 9.73 6.68 -20.93
CA THR A 200 9.80 5.27 -21.29
C THR A 200 10.96 4.65 -20.52
N PHE A 201 10.69 3.57 -19.78
CA PHE A 201 11.70 2.73 -19.17
C PHE A 201 11.77 1.38 -19.91
N THR A 202 12.94 0.94 -20.33
CA THR A 202 13.12 -0.38 -20.93
C THR A 202 13.66 -1.35 -19.89
N ASP A 203 12.93 -2.41 -19.57
CA ASP A 203 13.35 -3.38 -18.56
C ASP A 203 14.56 -4.22 -19.02
N ALA A 204 15.10 -5.04 -18.12
CA ALA A 204 16.23 -5.92 -18.41
C ALA A 204 15.92 -6.98 -19.49
N SER A 205 14.63 -7.23 -19.78
CA SER A 205 14.17 -8.13 -20.84
C SER A 205 14.00 -7.43 -22.19
N GLY A 206 14.19 -6.11 -22.24
CA GLY A 206 14.01 -5.30 -23.45
C GLY A 206 12.57 -4.82 -23.69
N ASN A 207 11.68 -4.96 -22.71
CA ASN A 207 10.29 -4.51 -22.82
C ASN A 207 10.18 -3.02 -22.46
N PRO A 208 9.55 -2.18 -23.31
CA PRO A 208 9.30 -0.79 -22.98
C PRO A 208 8.08 -0.64 -22.08
N HIS A 209 8.20 0.24 -21.09
CA HIS A 209 7.14 0.63 -20.15
C HIS A 209 6.95 2.15 -20.23
N GLU A 210 5.78 2.56 -20.71
CA GLU A 210 5.38 3.97 -20.67
C GLU A 210 4.87 4.33 -19.27
N ILE A 211 5.47 5.37 -18.70
CA ILE A 211 5.19 5.82 -17.34
C ILE A 211 4.80 7.30 -17.38
N VAL A 212 3.72 7.61 -16.70
CA VAL A 212 3.24 8.99 -16.49
C VAL A 212 3.16 9.26 -15.01
N ILE A 213 3.74 10.36 -14.58
CA ILE A 213 3.70 10.86 -13.20
C ILE A 213 3.22 12.30 -13.24
N LYS A 214 2.22 12.61 -12.42
CA LYS A 214 1.70 13.97 -12.23
C LYS A 214 1.59 14.27 -10.75
N LEU A 215 2.03 15.44 -10.33
CA LEU A 215 1.76 15.94 -8.98
C LEU A 215 1.17 17.34 -9.08
N ASP A 216 0.03 17.56 -8.45
CA ASP A 216 -0.44 18.90 -8.11
C ASP A 216 -0.20 19.11 -6.61
N HIS A 217 0.51 20.17 -6.23
CA HIS A 217 0.83 20.53 -4.85
C HIS A 217 0.43 21.97 -4.56
N THR A 218 -0.45 22.17 -3.59
CA THR A 218 -0.91 23.49 -3.16
C THR A 218 -0.27 23.84 -1.83
N ALA A 219 0.52 24.91 -1.82
CA ALA A 219 1.07 25.46 -0.60
C ALA A 219 -0.02 26.24 0.15
N GLY A 220 -0.13 26.01 1.46
CA GLY A 220 -0.99 26.76 2.36
C GLY A 220 -0.32 28.00 2.95
N ALA A 221 -0.86 28.47 4.09
CA ALA A 221 -0.37 29.67 4.76
C ALA A 221 1.05 29.52 5.37
N SER A 222 1.55 28.30 5.49
CA SER A 222 2.90 27.98 6.00
C SER A 222 3.39 26.66 5.39
N SER A 223 4.67 26.32 5.60
CA SER A 223 5.25 25.07 5.09
C SER A 223 4.67 23.80 5.72
N SER A 224 3.94 23.89 6.84
CA SER A 224 3.26 22.76 7.48
C SER A 224 1.78 22.65 7.10
N VAL A 225 1.27 23.58 6.29
CA VAL A 225 -0.12 23.55 5.80
C VAL A 225 -0.06 23.37 4.30
N TYR A 226 -0.51 22.23 3.80
CA TYR A 226 -0.45 21.91 2.38
C TYR A 226 -1.43 20.80 2.03
N ASP A 227 -1.74 20.71 0.74
CA ASP A 227 -2.44 19.59 0.13
C ASP A 227 -1.78 19.24 -1.21
N GLY A 228 -1.95 17.99 -1.63
CA GLY A 228 -1.52 17.59 -2.96
C GLY A 228 -2.14 16.28 -3.41
N LEU A 229 -2.04 16.07 -4.72
CA LEU A 229 -2.51 14.87 -5.41
C LEU A 229 -1.43 14.41 -6.38
N LEU A 230 -0.80 13.30 -6.03
CA LEU A 230 0.05 12.54 -6.93
C LEU A 230 -0.84 11.58 -7.74
N THR A 231 -0.61 11.48 -9.04
CA THR A 231 -1.16 10.47 -9.94
C THR A 231 0.01 9.79 -10.66
N TYR A 232 -0.03 8.47 -10.75
CA TYR A 232 0.89 7.72 -11.59
C TYR A 232 0.12 6.74 -12.48
N ALA A 233 0.68 6.47 -13.65
CA ALA A 233 0.25 5.41 -14.54
C ALA A 233 1.47 4.69 -15.11
N VAL A 234 1.45 3.36 -15.08
CA VAL A 234 2.57 2.52 -15.50
C VAL A 234 2.03 1.42 -16.41
N GLN A 235 2.45 1.43 -17.68
CA GLN A 235 2.11 0.36 -18.62
C GLN A 235 3.01 -0.85 -18.38
N ASP A 236 2.38 -2.02 -18.29
CA ASP A 236 3.04 -3.29 -17.99
C ASP A 236 2.27 -4.45 -18.64
N THR A 237 2.72 -5.66 -18.40
CA THR A 237 2.03 -6.87 -18.79
C THR A 237 1.77 -7.78 -17.58
N PHE A 238 0.66 -8.52 -17.59
CA PHE A 238 0.25 -9.36 -16.47
C PHE A 238 -0.17 -10.75 -16.95
N ASN A 239 0.21 -11.77 -16.19
CA ASN A 239 -0.21 -13.15 -16.41
C ASN A 239 -1.42 -13.46 -15.53
N GLY A 240 -2.52 -13.90 -16.14
CA GLY A 240 -3.76 -14.20 -15.44
C GLY A 240 -4.73 -13.03 -15.40
N GLY A 241 -5.53 -12.95 -14.34
CA GLY A 241 -6.53 -11.89 -14.17
C GLY A 241 -7.72 -11.96 -15.14
N ASN A 242 -8.57 -10.95 -15.02
CA ASN A 242 -9.84 -10.73 -15.69
C ASN A 242 -9.74 -9.95 -16.99
N CYS A 243 -8.57 -9.36 -17.30
CA CYS A 243 -8.39 -8.68 -18.58
C CYS A 243 -8.55 -9.62 -19.78
N PRO A 244 -9.09 -9.16 -20.92
CA PRO A 244 -9.19 -9.98 -22.12
C PRO A 244 -7.79 -10.21 -22.74
N SER A 245 -7.57 -11.38 -23.32
CA SER A 245 -6.34 -11.65 -24.09
C SER A 245 -6.32 -10.86 -25.39
N SER A 246 -5.18 -10.29 -25.79
CA SER A 246 -5.01 -9.47 -26.99
C SER A 246 -5.00 -10.24 -28.33
N GLY A 247 -5.44 -11.51 -28.36
CA GLY A 247 -5.71 -12.24 -29.61
C GLY A 247 -5.52 -13.75 -29.58
N ALA A 248 -4.70 -14.29 -28.67
CA ALA A 248 -4.57 -15.72 -28.37
C ALA A 248 -4.76 -15.94 -26.86
N PRO A 249 -5.33 -17.07 -26.40
CA PRO A 249 -5.58 -17.35 -24.98
C PRO A 249 -4.29 -17.70 -24.22
N THR A 250 -3.25 -16.90 -24.40
CA THR A 250 -1.94 -17.04 -23.76
C THR A 250 -1.59 -15.72 -23.11
N ASP A 251 -1.20 -15.79 -21.85
CA ASP A 251 -0.52 -14.71 -21.15
C ASP A 251 0.83 -14.39 -21.82
N PRO A 252 1.35 -13.15 -21.71
CA PRO A 252 0.89 -12.05 -20.87
C PRO A 252 -0.12 -11.09 -21.55
N LYS A 253 -0.95 -10.41 -20.75
CA LYS A 253 -1.94 -9.41 -21.18
C LYS A 253 -1.44 -7.99 -20.91
N ASP A 254 -1.75 -7.06 -21.80
CA ASP A 254 -1.44 -5.64 -21.59
C ASP A 254 -2.29 -5.07 -20.46
N VAL A 255 -1.65 -4.39 -19.51
CA VAL A 255 -2.30 -3.73 -18.40
C VAL A 255 -1.69 -2.35 -18.16
N THR A 256 -2.47 -1.45 -17.56
CA THR A 256 -1.98 -0.19 -17.03
C THR A 256 -2.30 -0.12 -15.55
N LEU A 257 -1.26 0.03 -14.73
CA LEU A 257 -1.37 0.23 -13.29
C LEU A 257 -1.55 1.72 -13.04
N VAL A 258 -2.70 2.13 -12.52
CA VAL A 258 -3.00 3.55 -12.24
C VAL A 258 -3.18 3.72 -10.75
N GLY A 259 -2.60 4.77 -10.19
CA GLY A 259 -2.79 5.11 -8.78
C GLY A 259 -2.83 6.60 -8.51
N THR A 260 -3.48 6.96 -7.41
CA THR A 260 -3.53 8.32 -6.87
C THR A 260 -3.14 8.30 -5.41
N LEU A 261 -2.30 9.24 -4.97
CA LEU A 261 -2.05 9.53 -3.57
C LEU A 261 -2.43 10.99 -3.29
N LYS A 262 -3.50 11.18 -2.53
CA LYS A 262 -3.85 12.46 -1.94
C LYS A 262 -3.19 12.58 -0.57
N TYR A 263 -2.65 13.74 -0.27
CA TYR A 263 -2.08 14.02 1.04
C TYR A 263 -2.45 15.42 1.50
N SER A 264 -2.60 15.61 2.80
CA SER A 264 -2.84 16.92 3.39
C SER A 264 -2.30 17.04 4.79
N SER A 265 -1.84 18.24 5.15
CA SER A 265 -1.55 18.63 6.53
C SER A 265 -2.21 19.95 6.86
N SER A 266 -2.80 20.03 8.05
CA SER A 266 -3.41 21.25 8.60
C SER A 266 -2.45 22.04 9.49
N GLY A 267 -1.18 21.64 9.58
CA GLY A 267 -0.16 22.31 10.40
C GLY A 267 -0.06 21.81 11.85
N THR A 268 -0.79 20.77 12.22
CA THR A 268 -0.82 20.21 13.58
C THR A 268 0.25 19.16 13.85
N GLY A 269 1.12 18.87 12.89
CA GLY A 269 2.08 17.76 12.96
C GLY A 269 1.51 16.42 12.46
N THR A 270 0.23 16.38 12.08
CA THR A 270 -0.43 15.20 11.48
C THR A 270 -0.49 15.35 9.97
N VAL A 271 -0.36 14.23 9.26
CA VAL A 271 -0.61 14.13 7.83
C VAL A 271 -1.68 13.07 7.58
N ASP A 272 -2.66 13.42 6.76
CA ASP A 272 -3.64 12.49 6.22
C ASP A 272 -3.19 12.05 4.83
N LEU A 273 -3.28 10.75 4.57
CA LEU A 273 -2.96 10.13 3.29
C LEU A 273 -4.17 9.33 2.81
N VAL A 274 -4.49 9.46 1.53
CA VAL A 274 -5.45 8.60 0.84
C VAL A 274 -4.82 8.11 -0.44
N HIS A 275 -4.57 6.81 -0.53
CA HIS A 275 -4.07 6.17 -1.74
C HIS A 275 -5.13 5.24 -2.33
N ARG A 276 -5.23 5.25 -3.65
CA ARG A 276 -6.08 4.34 -4.41
C ARG A 276 -5.29 3.84 -5.60
N SER A 277 -5.40 2.55 -5.90
CA SER A 277 -4.68 1.96 -7.03
C SER A 277 -5.53 0.86 -7.67
N GLY A 278 -5.47 0.78 -9.00
CA GLY A 278 -6.19 -0.22 -9.79
C GLY A 278 -5.36 -0.73 -10.97
N GLN A 279 -5.62 -1.97 -11.38
CA GLN A 279 -5.08 -2.55 -12.61
C GLN A 279 -6.17 -2.54 -13.71
N TYR A 280 -5.86 -1.82 -14.79
CA TYR A 280 -6.76 -1.56 -15.92
C TYR A 280 -6.30 -2.32 -17.15
N CYS A 281 -7.23 -2.76 -17.99
CA CYS A 281 -6.90 -3.53 -19.18
C CYS A 281 -6.40 -2.64 -20.32
N GLY A 282 -5.33 -3.09 -20.97
CA GLY A 282 -4.72 -2.44 -22.12
C GLY A 282 -3.66 -1.40 -21.76
N HIS A 283 -2.88 -1.04 -22.77
CA HIS A 283 -2.01 0.13 -22.77
C HIS A 283 -2.74 1.35 -23.33
N GLY A 284 -2.43 2.52 -22.82
CA GLY A 284 -3.01 3.77 -23.31
C GLY A 284 -2.89 4.93 -22.33
N ASP A 285 -3.63 5.99 -22.63
CA ASP A 285 -3.80 7.11 -21.72
C ASP A 285 -4.68 6.71 -20.53
N TYR A 286 -4.13 6.80 -19.33
CA TYR A 286 -4.81 6.42 -18.10
C TYR A 286 -6.14 7.17 -17.92
N ALA A 287 -6.25 8.40 -18.44
CA ALA A 287 -7.48 9.19 -18.35
C ALA A 287 -8.65 8.58 -19.14
N THR A 288 -8.35 7.74 -20.14
CA THR A 288 -9.36 7.03 -20.94
C THR A 288 -9.71 5.67 -20.35
N LEU A 289 -8.74 5.01 -19.71
CA LEU A 289 -8.90 3.71 -19.06
C LEU A 289 -9.59 3.81 -17.69
N ALA A 290 -9.24 4.82 -16.89
CA ALA A 290 -9.68 4.95 -15.51
C ALA A 290 -10.82 5.97 -15.30
N GLY A 291 -11.55 5.79 -14.19
CA GLY A 291 -12.48 6.76 -13.64
C GLY A 291 -11.83 7.58 -12.54
N PHE A 292 -12.24 8.85 -12.43
CA PHE A 292 -11.76 9.76 -11.40
C PHE A 292 -12.95 10.48 -10.76
N GLN A 293 -12.88 10.67 -9.45
CA GLN A 293 -13.82 11.47 -8.70
C GLN A 293 -13.56 12.97 -8.94
N THR A 294 -14.47 13.82 -8.47
CA THR A 294 -14.37 15.27 -8.66
C THR A 294 -13.16 15.91 -7.99
N ASP A 295 -12.60 15.26 -6.96
CA ASP A 295 -11.39 15.68 -6.28
C ASP A 295 -10.10 15.10 -6.90
N GLY A 296 -10.23 14.41 -8.05
CA GLY A 296 -9.12 13.86 -8.82
C GLY A 296 -8.61 12.50 -8.34
N GLN A 297 -9.12 11.95 -7.23
CA GLN A 297 -8.76 10.60 -6.80
C GLN A 297 -9.38 9.55 -7.74
N LEU A 298 -8.74 8.38 -7.86
CA LEU A 298 -9.32 7.28 -8.61
C LEU A 298 -10.69 6.87 -8.08
N ASP A 299 -11.61 6.59 -9.00
CA ASP A 299 -12.97 6.17 -8.67
C ASP A 299 -13.06 4.63 -8.62
N PRO A 300 -13.20 4.03 -7.41
CA PRO A 300 -13.33 2.58 -7.29
C PRO A 300 -14.62 2.05 -7.93
N ALA A 301 -15.66 2.87 -8.13
CA ALA A 301 -16.93 2.43 -8.70
C ALA A 301 -16.85 2.15 -10.20
N VAL A 302 -15.78 2.60 -10.88
CA VAL A 302 -15.60 2.39 -12.33
C VAL A 302 -14.88 1.06 -12.58
N THR A 303 -15.65 -0.02 -12.47
CA THR A 303 -15.22 -1.40 -12.79
C THR A 303 -15.25 -1.68 -14.29
N TRP A 304 -14.55 -2.72 -14.74
CA TRP A 304 -14.46 -3.12 -16.14
C TRP A 304 -15.83 -3.38 -16.78
N ASP A 305 -16.12 -2.64 -17.86
CA ASP A 305 -17.36 -2.76 -18.64
C ASP A 305 -17.17 -3.41 -20.03
N GLY A 306 -15.95 -3.85 -20.33
CA GLY A 306 -15.54 -4.31 -21.66
C GLY A 306 -14.75 -3.28 -22.46
N SER A 307 -14.63 -2.04 -21.96
CA SER A 307 -13.91 -0.95 -22.63
C SER A 307 -13.04 -0.11 -21.68
N ARG A 308 -13.52 0.18 -20.47
CA ARG A 308 -12.83 0.96 -19.43
C ARG A 308 -13.14 0.42 -18.05
N GLY A 309 -12.41 0.92 -17.06
CA GLY A 309 -12.52 0.51 -15.67
C GLY A 309 -11.52 -0.56 -15.27
N TRP A 310 -11.32 -0.72 -13.97
CA TRP A 310 -10.38 -1.72 -13.44
C TRP A 310 -11.01 -3.11 -13.53
N ALA A 311 -10.21 -4.12 -13.88
CA ALA A 311 -10.67 -5.50 -14.00
C ALA A 311 -10.03 -6.41 -12.96
N ASP A 312 -8.78 -6.15 -12.62
CA ASP A 312 -8.02 -6.99 -11.70
C ASP A 312 -8.02 -6.37 -10.30
N SER A 313 -6.87 -6.22 -9.66
CA SER A 313 -6.84 -5.74 -8.29
C SER A 313 -7.17 -4.26 -8.20
N PHE A 314 -7.95 -3.90 -7.19
CA PHE A 314 -8.14 -2.52 -6.76
C PHE A 314 -7.96 -2.43 -5.24
N SER A 315 -7.20 -1.43 -4.80
CA SER A 315 -6.91 -1.18 -3.39
C SER A 315 -7.21 0.27 -3.01
N ARG A 316 -7.62 0.44 -1.75
CA ARG A 316 -7.84 1.73 -1.08
C ARG A 316 -7.06 1.70 0.23
N PHE A 317 -6.32 2.76 0.47
CA PHE A 317 -5.54 2.96 1.67
C PHE A 317 -5.84 4.34 2.24
N GLY A 318 -6.13 4.40 3.52
CA GLY A 318 -6.23 5.63 4.28
C GLY A 318 -5.25 5.59 5.46
N ALA A 319 -4.61 6.71 5.74
CA ALA A 319 -3.83 6.87 6.97
C ALA A 319 -3.99 8.27 7.56
N SER A 320 -3.97 8.36 8.88
CA SER A 320 -3.77 9.61 9.61
C SER A 320 -2.66 9.38 10.61
N LEU A 321 -1.52 10.05 10.42
CA LEU A 321 -0.32 9.79 11.22
C LEU A 321 0.37 11.06 11.69
N ASP A 322 0.94 10.99 12.88
CA ASP A 322 1.84 12.01 13.41
C ASP A 322 3.19 11.92 12.70
N THR A 323 3.63 13.02 12.12
CA THR A 323 4.85 13.08 11.29
C THR A 323 6.15 13.00 12.08
N SER A 324 6.09 13.09 13.42
CA SER A 324 7.26 12.98 14.28
C SER A 324 7.44 11.56 14.85
N THR A 325 6.34 10.88 15.11
CA THR A 325 6.32 9.55 15.72
C THR A 325 5.96 8.44 14.75
N MET A 326 5.32 8.74 13.60
CA MET A 326 4.67 7.79 12.71
C MET A 326 3.52 6.98 13.35
N ALA A 327 3.12 7.35 14.56
CA ALA A 327 1.94 6.79 15.23
C ALA A 327 0.67 7.26 14.54
N GLY A 328 -0.36 6.43 14.53
CA GLY A 328 -1.60 6.77 13.85
C GLY A 328 -2.45 5.57 13.49
N ASP A 329 -3.46 5.85 12.67
CA ASP A 329 -4.42 4.89 12.18
C ASP A 329 -4.19 4.64 10.70
N PHE A 330 -4.19 3.36 10.32
CA PHE A 330 -3.99 2.88 8.96
C PHE A 330 -5.13 1.95 8.58
N TYR A 331 -5.63 2.08 7.37
CA TYR A 331 -6.77 1.29 6.90
C TYR A 331 -6.60 0.95 5.44
N TYR A 332 -6.46 -0.34 5.15
CA TYR A 332 -6.22 -0.87 3.82
C TYR A 332 -7.33 -1.85 3.43
N ALA A 333 -7.97 -1.63 2.29
CA ALA A 333 -8.96 -2.52 1.74
C ALA A 333 -8.60 -2.85 0.29
N TRP A 334 -8.64 -4.14 -0.07
CA TRP A 334 -8.37 -4.56 -1.44
C TRP A 334 -9.33 -5.63 -1.91
N GLN A 335 -9.47 -5.70 -3.23
CA GLN A 335 -10.29 -6.67 -3.94
C GLN A 335 -9.46 -7.24 -5.09
N ALA A 336 -9.46 -8.57 -5.27
CA ALA A 336 -8.57 -9.23 -6.23
C ALA A 336 -9.05 -9.06 -7.68
N GLY A 337 -10.37 -8.97 -7.87
CA GLY A 337 -10.99 -8.75 -9.17
C GLY A 337 -12.34 -8.07 -9.05
N TYR A 338 -12.78 -7.40 -10.12
CA TYR A 338 -14.04 -6.63 -10.13
C TYR A 338 -15.31 -7.46 -9.91
N LEU A 339 -15.21 -8.79 -10.01
CA LEU A 339 -16.31 -9.73 -9.80
C LEU A 339 -16.46 -10.20 -8.35
N ASP A 340 -15.49 -9.89 -7.48
CA ASP A 340 -15.58 -10.23 -6.08
C ASP A 340 -16.67 -9.38 -5.39
N SER A 341 -17.39 -10.00 -4.47
CA SER A 341 -18.51 -9.38 -3.74
C SER A 341 -18.08 -8.63 -2.47
N HIS A 342 -16.88 -8.90 -1.96
CA HIS A 342 -16.35 -8.32 -0.72
C HIS A 342 -14.88 -7.93 -0.90
N SER A 343 -14.45 -7.00 -0.06
CA SER A 343 -13.04 -6.65 0.10
C SER A 343 -12.42 -7.44 1.25
N ARG A 344 -11.10 -7.57 1.20
CA ARG A 344 -10.25 -7.93 2.33
C ARG A 344 -9.78 -6.65 2.98
N VAL A 345 -9.82 -6.57 4.30
CA VAL A 345 -9.65 -5.31 5.03
C VAL A 345 -8.68 -5.49 6.19
N LEU A 346 -7.69 -4.62 6.25
CA LEU A 346 -6.72 -4.49 7.34
C LEU A 346 -6.88 -3.12 7.99
N ALA A 347 -7.04 -3.12 9.32
CA ALA A 347 -6.98 -1.93 10.14
C ALA A 347 -5.81 -2.07 11.10
N VAL A 348 -5.00 -1.01 11.24
CA VAL A 348 -3.88 -0.97 12.18
C VAL A 348 -3.91 0.34 12.94
N HIS A 349 -3.86 0.25 14.26
CA HIS A 349 -3.69 1.35 15.18
C HIS A 349 -2.30 1.27 15.82
N LEU A 350 -1.57 2.38 15.85
CA LEU A 350 -0.29 2.47 16.56
C LEU A 350 -0.33 3.59 17.60
N ASP A 351 -0.27 3.19 18.88
CA ASP A 351 -0.09 4.04 20.06
C ASP A 351 1.40 4.32 20.26
N GLY A 352 1.90 5.31 19.51
CA GLY A 352 3.32 5.63 19.46
C GLY A 352 4.08 4.70 18.50
N ALA A 353 5.02 5.26 17.76
CA ALA A 353 6.01 4.47 17.04
C ALA A 353 7.43 4.88 17.49
N PRO A 354 8.44 4.04 17.20
CA PRO A 354 9.80 4.30 17.61
C PRO A 354 10.26 5.63 17.01
N THR A 355 10.72 6.53 17.86
CA THR A 355 11.44 7.72 17.43
C THR A 355 12.92 7.52 17.73
N ALA A 356 13.77 8.43 17.23
CA ALA A 356 15.17 8.49 17.64
C ALA A 356 15.37 8.59 19.18
N ASN A 357 14.32 8.95 19.94
CA ASN A 357 14.37 9.19 21.38
C ASN A 357 13.42 8.30 22.22
N SER A 358 12.65 7.42 21.59
CA SER A 358 11.69 6.52 22.26
C SER A 358 11.59 5.23 21.48
N GLU A 359 11.94 4.10 22.10
CA GLU A 359 11.94 2.77 21.46
C GLU A 359 10.78 1.89 21.96
N THR A 360 9.70 2.50 22.42
CA THR A 360 8.49 1.78 22.87
C THR A 360 7.32 2.23 22.03
N GLY A 361 6.51 1.27 21.58
CA GLY A 361 5.26 1.49 20.87
C GLY A 361 4.35 0.30 21.09
N ASN A 362 3.05 0.55 21.17
CA ASN A 362 2.04 -0.50 21.18
C ASN A 362 1.07 -0.25 20.04
N GLY A 363 0.28 -1.25 19.72
CA GLY A 363 -0.75 -1.11 18.71
C GLY A 363 -1.65 -2.32 18.66
N ASP A 364 -2.62 -2.23 17.77
CA ASP A 364 -3.58 -3.27 17.51
C ASP A 364 -3.79 -3.37 16.01
N ALA A 365 -3.93 -4.60 15.51
CA ALA A 365 -4.28 -4.86 14.14
C ALA A 365 -5.52 -5.74 14.07
N TRP A 366 -6.36 -5.47 13.06
CA TRP A 366 -7.57 -6.24 12.79
C TRP A 366 -7.63 -6.62 11.33
N TYR A 367 -8.21 -7.79 11.06
CA TYR A 367 -8.54 -8.22 9.72
C TYR A 367 -9.94 -8.80 9.63
N GLY A 368 -10.59 -8.52 8.51
CA GLY A 368 -11.76 -9.26 8.10
C GLY A 368 -12.18 -8.86 6.71
N TYR A 369 -13.43 -9.18 6.38
CA TYR A 369 -14.03 -8.90 5.10
C TYR A 369 -15.04 -7.78 5.25
N GLY A 370 -15.02 -6.87 4.28
CA GLY A 370 -15.94 -5.75 4.21
C GLY A 370 -16.78 -5.77 2.95
N ASP A 371 -17.55 -4.71 2.70
CA ASP A 371 -18.20 -4.53 1.41
C ASP A 371 -17.19 -4.52 0.26
N ALA A 372 -17.67 -4.70 -0.97
CA ALA A 372 -16.87 -4.47 -2.17
C ALA A 372 -16.18 -3.10 -2.14
N VAL A 373 -14.95 -3.01 -2.66
CA VAL A 373 -14.16 -1.74 -2.64
C VAL A 373 -14.82 -0.59 -3.38
N THR A 374 -15.82 -0.89 -4.22
CA THR A 374 -16.67 0.04 -4.96
C THR A 374 -17.61 0.86 -4.07
N GLN A 375 -17.89 0.40 -2.85
CA GLN A 375 -18.74 1.14 -1.92
C GLN A 375 -18.04 2.39 -1.39
N GLU A 376 -18.82 3.43 -1.08
CA GLU A 376 -18.27 4.69 -0.56
C GLU A 376 -17.49 4.45 0.75
N THR A 377 -18.09 3.68 1.66
CA THR A 377 -17.48 3.22 2.91
C THR A 377 -17.22 1.72 2.89
N VAL A 378 -16.06 1.29 3.35
CA VAL A 378 -15.68 -0.12 3.45
C VAL A 378 -15.28 -0.39 4.89
N SER A 379 -16.08 -1.14 5.64
CA SER A 379 -15.86 -1.48 7.06
C SER A 379 -15.65 -2.97 7.24
N ILE A 380 -14.96 -3.39 8.30
CA ILE A 380 -14.89 -4.81 8.66
C ILE A 380 -16.28 -5.25 9.12
N GLN A 381 -16.94 -6.09 8.32
CA GLN A 381 -18.29 -6.58 8.59
C GLN A 381 -18.27 -7.92 9.31
N GLY A 382 -17.31 -8.76 8.97
CA GLY A 382 -17.22 -10.11 9.47
C GLY A 382 -16.02 -10.87 8.92
N PHE A 383 -16.08 -12.19 9.03
CA PHE A 383 -14.99 -13.07 8.63
C PHE A 383 -15.51 -14.31 7.91
N PHE A 384 -14.91 -14.65 6.77
CA PHE A 384 -15.17 -15.91 6.08
C PHE A 384 -14.13 -16.94 6.49
N CYS A 385 -14.54 -17.92 7.29
CA CYS A 385 -13.69 -19.06 7.63
C CYS A 385 -13.56 -20.05 6.46
N ASN A 386 -14.47 -20.00 5.50
CA ASN A 386 -14.46 -20.80 4.29
C ASN A 386 -15.08 -19.97 3.14
N TRP A 387 -14.25 -19.23 2.40
CA TRP A 387 -14.71 -18.32 1.34
C TRP A 387 -15.04 -19.02 0.02
N ALA A 388 -14.13 -19.88 -0.46
CA ALA A 388 -14.24 -20.59 -1.74
C ALA A 388 -14.15 -22.11 -1.63
N GLY A 389 -14.10 -22.66 -0.41
CA GLY A 389 -14.03 -24.09 -0.20
C GLY A 389 -15.38 -24.80 -0.31
N PRO A 390 -15.41 -26.10 0.02
CA PRO A 390 -16.59 -26.94 -0.12
C PRO A 390 -17.82 -26.40 0.63
N GLY A 391 -19.01 -26.62 0.05
CA GLY A 391 -20.29 -26.29 0.69
C GLY A 391 -20.67 -24.81 0.71
N THR A 392 -19.87 -23.95 0.07
CA THR A 392 -20.15 -22.51 -0.08
C THR A 392 -21.06 -22.20 -1.27
N GLY A 393 -21.23 -23.13 -2.21
CA GLY A 393 -21.94 -22.89 -3.47
C GLY A 393 -21.13 -22.11 -4.53
N GLY A 394 -19.82 -21.97 -4.28
CA GLY A 394 -18.81 -21.39 -5.18
C GLY A 394 -18.03 -20.23 -4.56
N PRO A 395 -16.95 -19.76 -5.22
CA PRO A 395 -16.13 -18.65 -4.74
C PRO A 395 -16.97 -17.39 -4.45
N GLY A 396 -16.69 -16.71 -3.33
CA GLY A 396 -17.39 -15.47 -2.94
C GLY A 396 -18.80 -15.66 -2.40
N LYS A 397 -19.18 -16.90 -2.07
CA LYS A 397 -20.50 -17.26 -1.51
C LYS A 397 -20.42 -17.96 -0.15
N GLY A 398 -19.25 -17.93 0.48
CA GLY A 398 -19.09 -18.39 1.86
C GLY A 398 -20.09 -17.75 2.81
N THR A 399 -20.19 -18.28 4.04
CA THR A 399 -21.01 -17.65 5.08
C THR A 399 -20.17 -16.66 5.86
N LEU A 400 -20.57 -15.39 5.85
CA LEU A 400 -19.89 -14.34 6.62
C LEU A 400 -20.25 -14.50 8.09
N GLN A 401 -19.26 -14.80 8.92
CA GLN A 401 -19.43 -14.92 10.36
C GLN A 401 -19.22 -13.57 11.05
N PRO A 402 -19.88 -13.29 12.18
CA PRO A 402 -19.80 -12.01 12.89
C PRO A 402 -18.52 -11.91 13.75
N TYR A 403 -17.38 -12.19 13.13
CA TYR A 403 -16.05 -12.24 13.71
C TYR A 403 -15.07 -11.37 12.91
N ALA A 404 -13.90 -11.13 13.47
CA ALA A 404 -12.71 -10.65 12.80
C ALA A 404 -11.49 -11.27 13.46
N GLN A 405 -10.34 -11.18 12.82
CA GLN A 405 -9.07 -11.50 13.46
C GLN A 405 -8.51 -10.26 14.16
N TRP A 406 -7.79 -10.47 15.26
CA TRP A 406 -7.10 -9.41 16.01
C TRP A 406 -5.71 -9.86 16.43
N GLN A 407 -4.74 -8.96 16.37
CA GLN A 407 -3.39 -9.14 16.93
C GLN A 407 -2.97 -7.87 17.66
N GLN A 408 -2.47 -8.03 18.89
CA GLN A 408 -1.73 -6.95 19.55
C GLN A 408 -0.35 -6.79 18.92
N LEU A 409 0.10 -5.54 18.79
CA LEU A 409 1.42 -5.18 18.31
C LEU A 409 2.22 -4.54 19.46
N GLU A 410 3.47 -4.95 19.62
CA GLU A 410 4.43 -4.32 20.52
C GLU A 410 5.72 -4.08 19.74
N PHE A 411 6.29 -2.88 19.88
CA PHE A 411 7.59 -2.61 19.28
C PHE A 411 8.72 -3.19 20.13
N ASP A 412 9.38 -4.21 19.61
CA ASP A 412 10.58 -4.76 20.21
C ASP A 412 11.80 -3.89 19.86
N SER A 413 12.22 -3.07 20.82
CA SER A 413 13.43 -2.26 20.71
C SER A 413 14.70 -3.06 20.44
N ALA A 414 14.81 -4.33 20.82
CA ALA A 414 16.03 -5.10 20.61
C ALA A 414 16.20 -5.50 19.14
N SER A 415 15.12 -5.97 18.51
CA SER A 415 15.11 -6.33 17.09
C SER A 415 14.79 -5.17 16.16
N GLY A 416 14.15 -4.10 16.66
CA GLY A 416 13.67 -2.98 15.86
C GLY A 416 12.40 -3.30 15.07
N MET A 417 11.57 -4.23 15.54
CA MET A 417 10.42 -4.77 14.82
C MET A 417 9.14 -4.65 15.62
N TRP A 418 8.01 -4.59 14.91
CA TRP A 418 6.70 -4.80 15.51
C TRP A 418 6.45 -6.29 15.65
N VAL A 419 6.37 -6.78 16.88
CA VAL A 419 6.15 -8.19 17.21
C VAL A 419 4.77 -8.39 17.84
N GLN A 420 4.26 -9.60 17.79
CA GLN A 420 3.06 -9.99 18.53
C GLN A 420 3.48 -10.49 19.93
N PRO A 421 2.96 -9.92 21.02
CA PRO A 421 3.17 -10.47 22.35
C PRO A 421 2.46 -11.81 22.49
N THR A 422 3.15 -12.82 23.03
CA THR A 422 2.61 -14.19 23.13
C THR A 422 1.23 -14.24 23.80
N GLY A 423 0.27 -14.87 23.12
CA GLY A 423 -1.09 -15.05 23.62
C GLY A 423 -1.98 -13.80 23.54
N GLN A 424 -1.56 -12.77 22.81
CA GLN A 424 -2.35 -11.55 22.56
C GLN A 424 -2.81 -11.51 21.10
N ALA A 425 -3.57 -12.52 20.70
CA ALA A 425 -4.15 -12.62 19.36
C ALA A 425 -5.43 -13.46 19.38
N ASP A 426 -6.45 -13.02 18.64
CA ASP A 426 -7.69 -13.74 18.37
C ASP A 426 -7.65 -14.18 16.89
N ILE A 427 -6.98 -15.30 16.59
CA ILE A 427 -6.71 -15.76 15.21
C ILE A 427 -7.01 -17.25 14.96
N LEU A 428 -7.38 -18.03 15.98
CA LEU A 428 -7.58 -19.47 15.83
C LEU A 428 -9.00 -19.79 15.34
N TYR A 429 -9.11 -20.42 14.18
CA TYR A 429 -10.35 -20.97 13.64
C TYR A 429 -10.09 -22.22 12.80
N ALA A 430 -11.11 -23.05 12.60
CA ALA A 430 -11.07 -24.12 11.60
C ALA A 430 -11.64 -23.60 10.27
N PRO A 431 -11.05 -23.94 9.10
CA PRO A 431 -11.45 -23.40 7.81
C PRO A 431 -12.74 -24.06 7.28
N THR A 432 -13.81 -23.98 8.05
CA THR A 432 -15.14 -24.52 7.77
C THR A 432 -16.15 -23.38 7.71
N ASN A 433 -17.36 -23.64 7.20
CA ASN A 433 -18.43 -22.65 7.16
C ASN A 433 -18.82 -22.10 8.55
N SER A 434 -18.49 -22.83 9.62
CA SER A 434 -18.81 -22.48 11.00
C SER A 434 -17.65 -21.91 11.82
N CYS A 435 -16.44 -21.83 11.23
CA CYS A 435 -15.18 -21.53 11.94
C CYS A 435 -14.75 -22.55 13.00
N THR A 436 -15.48 -23.66 13.15
CA THR A 436 -15.26 -24.66 14.19
C THR A 436 -15.16 -26.06 13.61
N TYR A 437 -14.49 -26.94 14.34
CA TYR A 437 -14.38 -28.35 14.03
C TYR A 437 -14.22 -29.17 15.31
N THR A 438 -15.01 -30.24 15.47
CA THR A 438 -14.75 -31.27 16.49
C THR A 438 -14.90 -32.66 15.88
N VAL A 439 -14.06 -33.60 16.32
CA VAL A 439 -14.06 -34.96 15.79
C VAL A 439 -15.40 -35.67 16.02
N ALA A 440 -16.10 -35.32 17.10
CA ALA A 440 -17.42 -35.85 17.42
C ALA A 440 -18.50 -35.46 16.40
N ASN A 441 -18.35 -34.32 15.72
CA ASN A 441 -19.36 -33.77 14.81
C ASN A 441 -19.26 -34.32 13.38
N ASP A 442 -18.09 -34.81 12.96
CA ASP A 442 -17.79 -35.06 11.55
C ASP A 442 -17.51 -36.53 11.24
N GLY A 443 -16.81 -37.27 12.11
CA GLY A 443 -16.55 -38.70 11.92
C GLY A 443 -15.72 -39.08 10.68
N ALA A 444 -15.36 -38.11 9.81
CA ALA A 444 -14.70 -38.29 8.52
C ALA A 444 -13.18 -38.03 8.54
N GLY A 445 -12.64 -37.54 9.66
CA GLY A 445 -11.20 -37.30 9.81
C GLY A 445 -10.71 -36.13 8.97
N PHE A 446 -11.32 -34.96 9.17
CA PHE A 446 -10.86 -33.69 8.59
C PHE A 446 -9.41 -33.42 8.97
N TRP A 447 -8.64 -32.89 8.04
CA TRP A 447 -7.28 -32.42 8.24
C TRP A 447 -7.05 -31.18 7.37
N TYR A 448 -6.26 -30.24 7.88
CA TYR A 448 -5.76 -29.08 7.14
C TYR A 448 -4.38 -28.71 7.66
N ASP A 449 -3.54 -28.18 6.75
CA ASP A 449 -2.15 -27.78 7.02
C ASP A 449 -2.10 -26.50 7.88
N ARG A 450 -2.12 -26.63 9.21
CA ARG A 450 -2.32 -25.47 10.10
C ARG A 450 -1.05 -24.64 10.25
N ASP A 451 0.11 -25.29 10.29
CA ASP A 451 1.40 -24.60 10.45
C ASP A 451 2.04 -24.19 9.12
N LEU A 452 1.40 -24.56 8.01
CA LEU A 452 1.70 -24.11 6.65
C LEU A 452 3.06 -24.61 6.17
N ASP A 453 3.51 -25.76 6.70
CA ASP A 453 4.79 -26.37 6.36
C ASP A 453 4.68 -27.37 5.19
N THR A 454 3.48 -27.57 4.64
CA THR A 454 3.13 -28.50 3.55
C THR A 454 3.32 -29.98 3.88
N THR A 455 3.51 -30.30 5.16
CA THR A 455 3.65 -31.66 5.65
C THR A 455 2.41 -32.08 6.42
N GLN A 456 1.94 -33.30 6.18
CA GLN A 456 0.81 -33.84 6.93
C GLN A 456 1.29 -34.37 8.29
N ASN A 457 1.47 -33.47 9.25
CA ASN A 457 2.04 -33.76 10.56
C ASN A 457 1.10 -33.40 11.73
N GLU A 458 -0.02 -32.73 11.45
CA GLU A 458 -0.93 -32.21 12.45
C GLU A 458 -1.64 -33.34 13.19
N THR A 459 -1.67 -33.18 14.52
CA THR A 459 -2.42 -34.02 15.42
C THR A 459 -3.84 -33.49 15.58
N LEU A 460 -4.72 -34.31 16.17
CA LEU A 460 -6.09 -33.89 16.46
C LEU A 460 -6.18 -32.60 17.29
N SER A 461 -5.25 -32.38 18.23
CA SER A 461 -5.22 -31.15 19.02
C SER A 461 -4.83 -29.91 18.22
N ASP A 462 -4.18 -30.09 17.08
CA ASP A 462 -3.78 -28.99 16.21
C ASP A 462 -4.94 -28.57 15.30
N ILE A 463 -5.81 -29.51 14.91
CA ILE A 463 -6.93 -29.24 13.99
C ILE A 463 -8.28 -29.01 14.68
N GLU A 464 -8.48 -29.53 15.89
CA GLU A 464 -9.75 -29.42 16.62
C GLU A 464 -9.96 -28.01 17.19
N VAL A 465 -10.98 -27.34 16.69
CA VAL A 465 -11.38 -25.99 17.11
C VAL A 465 -12.82 -26.04 17.58
N ALA A 466 -13.03 -26.44 18.84
CA ALA A 466 -14.37 -26.51 19.43
C ALA A 466 -15.02 -25.13 19.61
N THR A 467 -14.20 -24.09 19.73
CA THR A 467 -14.63 -22.69 19.80
C THR A 467 -13.60 -21.87 19.04
N ALA A 468 -14.06 -21.08 18.06
CA ALA A 468 -13.19 -20.16 17.35
C ALA A 468 -12.70 -19.07 18.31
N ASP A 469 -11.40 -18.85 18.33
CA ASP A 469 -10.75 -17.73 19.01
C ASP A 469 -10.63 -16.59 18.01
N LEU A 470 -11.78 -15.99 17.69
CA LEU A 470 -11.88 -14.84 16.81
C LEU A 470 -12.57 -13.70 17.55
N MET A 471 -12.19 -12.48 17.19
CA MET A 471 -12.76 -11.28 17.76
C MET A 471 -14.23 -11.11 17.34
N GLY A 472 -15.17 -11.48 18.19
CA GLY A 472 -16.60 -11.21 17.97
C GLY A 472 -17.00 -9.76 18.25
N LYS A 473 -18.19 -9.32 17.83
CA LYS A 473 -18.68 -7.95 18.11
C LYS A 473 -19.00 -7.67 19.59
N GLY A 474 -19.11 -8.70 20.43
CA GLY A 474 -19.48 -8.55 21.84
C GLY A 474 -20.80 -7.80 22.04
N SER A 475 -20.81 -6.80 22.92
CA SER A 475 -21.97 -5.92 23.17
C SER A 475 -22.17 -4.82 22.13
N TYR A 476 -21.24 -4.65 21.19
CA TYR A 476 -21.31 -3.62 20.16
C TYR A 476 -22.29 -4.02 19.04
N ALA A 477 -22.76 -3.03 18.27
CA ALA A 477 -23.70 -3.28 17.18
C ALA A 477 -23.01 -4.01 16.02
N THR A 478 -21.82 -3.56 15.63
CA THR A 478 -20.98 -4.15 14.57
C THR A 478 -19.58 -4.50 15.07
N ILE A 479 -18.80 -5.20 14.24
CA ILE A 479 -17.36 -5.44 14.48
C ILE A 479 -16.59 -4.11 14.43
N GLU A 480 -16.86 -3.29 13.42
CA GLU A 480 -16.27 -1.95 13.29
C GLU A 480 -16.49 -1.09 14.54
N ASP A 481 -17.68 -1.11 15.15
CA ASP A 481 -17.94 -0.36 16.39
C ASP A 481 -17.06 -0.83 17.56
N ARG A 482 -16.74 -2.13 17.63
CA ARG A 482 -15.81 -2.68 18.62
C ARG A 482 -14.38 -2.18 18.37
N ILE A 483 -13.96 -2.12 17.10
CA ILE A 483 -12.64 -1.61 16.69
C ILE A 483 -12.55 -0.11 17.03
N VAL A 484 -13.54 0.70 16.68
CA VAL A 484 -13.54 2.13 17.03
C VAL A 484 -13.50 2.34 18.55
N ALA A 485 -14.16 1.46 19.31
CA ALA A 485 -14.12 1.53 20.77
C ALA A 485 -12.76 1.17 21.41
N SER A 486 -11.82 0.58 20.67
CA SER A 486 -10.45 0.35 21.16
C SER A 486 -9.56 1.59 21.08
N GLY A 487 -10.00 2.63 20.36
CA GLY A 487 -9.22 3.86 20.14
C GLY A 487 -8.91 4.12 18.67
N PHE A 488 -9.15 3.16 17.77
CA PHE A 488 -8.96 3.31 16.34
C PHE A 488 -9.89 4.39 15.75
N SER A 489 -9.32 5.36 15.05
CA SER A 489 -10.08 6.32 14.25
C SER A 489 -9.91 6.02 12.79
N LYS A 490 -10.97 5.50 12.16
CA LYS A 490 -10.96 5.18 10.74
C LYS A 490 -10.54 6.39 9.89
N PRO A 491 -9.41 6.32 9.16
CA PRO A 491 -8.99 7.38 8.25
C PRO A 491 -10.00 7.57 7.11
N SER A 492 -9.86 8.66 6.38
CA SER A 492 -10.60 8.85 5.11
C SER A 492 -10.02 7.93 4.03
N TYR A 493 -10.83 7.48 3.05
CA TYR A 493 -10.37 6.60 1.96
C TYR A 493 -11.15 6.77 0.65
#